data_AF-A0A1J3HBF9-F1
#
_entry.id   AF-A0A1J3HBF9-F1
#
_cell.length_a   1.000
_cell.length_b   1.000
_cell.length_c   1.000
_cell.angle_alpha   90.00
_cell.angle_beta   90.00
_cell.angle_gamma   90.00
#
_symmetry.space_group_name_H-M   'P 1'
#
loop_
_entity.id
_entity.type
_entity.pdbx_description
1 polymer ?
#
loop_
_entity_poly.entity_id
_entity_poly.type
_entity_poly.pdbx_seq_one_letter_code
_entity_poly.pdbx_strand_id
1 'polypeptide(L)'
;WFLNDLAREHDAEGFKLIEQSEAIEVPRLTFRNIFAIVTTAVGEMVISKRRQGKEIHNLVRVYVANFRLKGVDTDVLVTAYEPILINPLRVSVEAVGSSLAVPASQSGVMPMCEVIKQSLSTFKVNDWSLFCSVP
;
A
#
# COMPACT_ATOMS: atom_id res chain seq x y z
N TRP A 1 4.94 -10.90 -3.73
CA TRP A 1 5.35 -11.22 -2.34
C TRP A 1 4.64 -10.31 -1.34
N PHE A 2 4.88 -8.98 -1.34
CA PHE A 2 4.30 -8.05 -0.37
C PHE A 2 2.77 -8.10 -0.20
N LEU A 3 1.98 -8.20 -1.28
CA LEU A 3 0.52 -8.34 -1.15
C LEU A 3 0.08 -9.59 -0.37
N ASN A 4 0.83 -10.68 -0.52
CA ASN A 4 0.57 -11.91 0.23
C ASN A 4 0.93 -11.76 1.72
N ASP A 5 2.03 -11.07 1.98
CA ASP A 5 2.48 -10.78 3.34
C ASP A 5 1.48 -9.87 4.08
N LEU A 6 1.04 -8.79 3.43
CA LEU A 6 -0.01 -7.90 3.93
C LEU A 6 -1.32 -8.64 4.16
N ALA A 7 -1.74 -9.53 3.25
CA ALA A 7 -2.94 -10.34 3.44
C ALA A 7 -2.84 -11.20 4.72
N ARG A 8 -1.67 -11.78 5.00
CA ARG A 8 -1.44 -12.57 6.22
C ARG A 8 -1.43 -11.70 7.47
N GLU A 9 -0.82 -10.52 7.43
CA GLU A 9 -0.81 -9.58 8.57
C GLU A 9 -2.22 -9.13 8.95
N HIS A 10 -3.11 -8.97 7.96
CA HIS A 10 -4.52 -8.59 8.16
C HIS A 10 -5.46 -9.77 8.39
N ASP A 11 -4.94 -10.99 8.58
CA ASP A 11 -5.70 -12.25 8.63
C ASP A 11 -6.76 -12.37 7.53
N ALA A 12 -6.42 -11.91 6.33
CA ALA A 12 -7.23 -12.14 5.15
C ALA A 12 -7.04 -13.60 4.69
N GLU A 13 -8.10 -14.20 4.15
CA GLU A 13 -8.02 -15.54 3.54
C GLU A 13 -7.14 -15.57 2.28
N GLY A 14 -6.80 -14.39 1.75
CA GLY A 14 -5.92 -14.19 0.61
C GLY A 14 -6.11 -12.81 -0.01
N PHE A 15 -5.62 -12.63 -1.23
CA PHE A 15 -5.85 -11.43 -2.03
C PHE A 15 -6.12 -11.81 -3.49
N LYS A 16 -6.86 -10.95 -4.18
CA LYS A 16 -7.03 -10.97 -5.63
C LYS A 16 -6.10 -9.95 -6.25
N LEU A 17 -5.18 -10.37 -7.12
CA LEU A 17 -4.33 -9.44 -7.87
C LEU A 17 -5.17 -8.74 -8.96
N ILE A 18 -5.06 -7.42 -9.03
CA ILE A 18 -5.73 -6.59 -10.05
C ILE A 18 -4.73 -6.14 -11.10
N GLU A 19 -3.59 -5.62 -10.67
CA GLU A 19 -2.56 -5.07 -11.55
C GLU A 19 -1.18 -5.28 -10.91
N GLN A 20 -0.16 -5.47 -11.75
CA GLN A 20 1.23 -5.45 -11.35
C GLN A 20 2.06 -4.78 -12.45
N SER A 21 2.92 -3.84 -12.08
CA SER A 21 3.84 -3.22 -13.03
C SER A 21 5.06 -4.11 -13.29
N GLU A 22 5.73 -3.83 -14.39
CA GLU A 22 7.12 -4.23 -14.57
C GLU A 22 8.04 -3.51 -13.57
N ALA A 23 9.25 -4.03 -13.41
CA ALA A 23 10.29 -3.41 -12.62
C ALA A 23 10.94 -2.26 -13.41
N ILE A 24 10.94 -1.07 -12.83
CA ILE A 24 11.46 0.15 -13.48
C ILE A 24 12.63 0.69 -12.66
N GLU A 25 13.74 1.02 -13.31
CA GLU A 25 14.85 1.70 -12.66
C GLU A 25 14.50 3.17 -12.38
N VAL A 26 14.98 3.68 -11.26
CA VAL A 26 14.73 5.06 -10.83
C VAL A 26 16.07 5.78 -10.65
N PRO A 27 16.63 6.37 -11.73
CA PRO A 27 17.96 7.00 -11.69
C PRO A 27 18.09 8.17 -10.70
N ARG A 28 16.97 8.81 -10.34
CA ARG A 28 16.95 9.88 -9.30
C ARG A 28 17.18 9.35 -7.89
N LEU A 29 17.06 8.04 -7.67
CA LEU A 29 17.17 7.39 -6.38
C LEU A 29 18.36 6.43 -6.42
N THR A 30 19.54 6.99 -6.17
CA THR A 30 20.82 6.33 -6.43
C THR A 30 21.75 6.44 -5.24
N PHE A 31 22.40 5.34 -4.89
CA PHE A 31 23.45 5.30 -3.87
C PHE A 31 24.67 4.58 -4.43
N ARG A 32 25.85 5.23 -4.35
CA ARG A 32 27.12 4.69 -4.87
C ARG A 32 27.02 4.15 -6.31
N ASN A 33 26.35 4.89 -7.20
CA ASN A 33 26.08 4.53 -8.60
C ASN A 33 25.19 3.29 -8.82
N ILE A 34 24.47 2.85 -7.79
CA ILE A 34 23.47 1.78 -7.89
C ILE A 34 22.08 2.41 -7.88
N PHE A 35 21.34 2.25 -8.97
CA PHE A 35 19.97 2.74 -9.11
C PHE A 35 18.99 1.88 -8.29
N ALA A 36 18.01 2.53 -7.69
CA ALA A 36 16.87 1.84 -7.11
C ALA A 36 15.97 1.24 -8.21
N ILE A 37 15.27 0.17 -7.87
CA ILE A 37 14.21 -0.41 -8.70
C ILE A 37 12.87 -0.22 -8.02
N VAL A 38 11.86 0.13 -8.80
CA VAL A 38 10.48 0.25 -8.34
C VAL A 38 9.59 -0.76 -9.04
N THR A 39 8.72 -1.38 -8.26
CA THR A 39 7.61 -2.23 -8.74
C THR A 39 6.33 -1.83 -8.01
N THR A 40 5.21 -1.81 -8.71
CA THR A 40 3.89 -1.57 -8.10
C THR A 40 2.98 -2.78 -8.27
N ALA A 41 2.02 -2.90 -7.38
CA ALA A 41 0.92 -3.85 -7.52
C ALA A 41 -0.35 -3.31 -6.87
N VAL A 42 -1.50 -3.72 -7.40
CA VAL A 42 -2.81 -3.45 -6.84
C VAL A 42 -3.49 -4.77 -6.57
N GLY A 43 -3.98 -4.96 -5.36
CA GLY A 43 -4.74 -6.14 -4.97
C GLY A 43 -6.02 -5.76 -4.23
N GLU A 44 -6.97 -6.69 -4.17
CA GLU A 44 -8.14 -6.58 -3.32
C GLU A 44 -8.08 -7.69 -2.27
N MET A 45 -8.41 -7.36 -1.02
CA MET A 45 -8.40 -8.32 0.08
C MET A 45 -9.57 -8.11 1.02
N VAL A 46 -10.04 -9.21 1.60
CA VAL A 46 -11.11 -9.24 2.58
C VAL A 46 -10.47 -9.32 3.96
N ILE A 47 -10.46 -8.20 4.69
CA ILE A 47 -9.78 -8.09 5.98
C ILE A 47 -10.78 -8.21 7.13
N SER A 48 -10.38 -8.92 8.19
CA SER A 48 -11.15 -9.03 9.43
C SER A 48 -10.40 -8.35 10.58
N LYS A 49 -11.10 -7.83 11.58
CA LYS A 49 -10.44 -7.38 12.82
C LYS A 49 -10.41 -8.57 13.78
N ARG A 50 -9.22 -9.01 14.21
CA ARG A 50 -8.95 -10.13 15.16
C ARG A 50 -9.89 -10.25 16.38
N ARG A 51 -10.56 -9.18 16.78
CA ARG A 51 -11.42 -9.10 17.98
C ARG A 51 -12.92 -9.08 17.71
N GLN A 52 -13.34 -9.00 16.45
CA GLN A 52 -14.74 -9.06 16.08
C GLN A 52 -15.00 -10.41 15.42
N GLY A 53 -16.03 -11.12 15.88
CA GLY A 53 -16.37 -12.46 15.41
C GLY A 53 -16.47 -12.55 13.88
N LYS A 54 -16.47 -13.78 13.41
CA LYS A 54 -16.34 -14.27 12.02
C LYS A 54 -17.31 -13.68 10.96
N GLU A 55 -18.08 -12.65 11.29
CA GLU A 55 -19.11 -12.04 10.44
C GLU A 55 -18.79 -10.61 9.98
N ILE A 56 -17.66 -10.00 10.40
CA ILE A 56 -17.35 -8.60 10.11
C ILE A 56 -16.10 -8.43 9.22
N HIS A 57 -16.31 -8.57 7.92
CA HIS A 57 -15.28 -8.42 6.90
C HIS A 57 -15.37 -7.08 6.15
N ASN A 58 -14.23 -6.43 5.90
CA ASN A 58 -14.14 -5.27 5.00
C ASN A 58 -13.47 -5.70 3.69
N LEU A 59 -14.02 -5.29 2.56
CA LEU A 59 -13.32 -5.39 1.27
C LEU A 59 -12.52 -4.11 1.06
N VAL A 60 -11.21 -4.25 0.90
CA VAL A 60 -10.31 -3.14 0.64
C VAL A 60 -9.49 -3.39 -0.62
N ARG A 61 -9.25 -2.32 -1.39
CA ARG A 61 -8.23 -2.29 -2.42
C ARG A 61 -6.94 -1.77 -1.81
N VAL A 62 -5.86 -2.49 -2.05
CA VAL A 62 -4.53 -2.20 -1.52
C VAL A 62 -3.60 -1.92 -2.68
N TYR A 63 -3.05 -0.73 -2.68
CA TYR A 63 -2.04 -0.30 -3.61
C TYR A 63 -0.68 -0.41 -2.93
N VAL A 64 0.28 -1.01 -3.62
CA VAL A 64 1.62 -1.26 -3.10
C VAL A 64 2.64 -0.71 -4.08
N ALA A 65 3.59 0.07 -3.56
CA ALA A 65 4.81 0.44 -4.27
C ALA A 65 6.00 -0.04 -3.45
N ASN A 66 6.86 -0.85 -4.07
CA ASN A 66 8.11 -1.31 -3.49
C ASN A 66 9.27 -0.58 -4.14
N PHE A 67 10.06 0.14 -3.35
CA PHE A 67 11.32 0.76 -3.74
C PHE A 67 12.47 -0.09 -3.22
N ARG A 68 13.13 -0.82 -4.12
CA ARG A 68 14.31 -1.60 -3.81
C ARG A 68 15.56 -0.74 -3.89
N LEU A 69 16.05 -0.31 -2.73
CA LEU A 69 17.27 0.47 -2.55
C LEU A 69 18.49 -0.47 -2.52
N LYS A 70 18.82 -1.05 -3.68
CA LYS A 70 19.87 -2.08 -3.82
C LYS A 70 21.21 -1.70 -3.19
N GLY A 71 21.60 -0.42 -3.28
CA GLY A 71 22.87 0.06 -2.76
C GLY A 71 23.02 -0.03 -1.23
N VAL A 72 21.91 -0.24 -0.51
CA VAL A 72 21.85 -0.35 0.96
C VAL A 72 21.02 -1.56 1.43
N ASP A 73 20.78 -2.53 0.54
CA ASP A 73 20.05 -3.78 0.82
C ASP A 73 18.72 -3.60 1.57
N THR A 74 17.96 -2.58 1.18
CA THR A 74 16.70 -2.22 1.84
C THR A 74 15.56 -2.12 0.82
N ASP A 75 14.42 -2.72 1.14
CA ASP A 75 13.16 -2.51 0.42
C ASP A 75 12.29 -1.53 1.24
N VAL A 76 11.84 -0.43 0.61
CA VAL A 76 10.87 0.50 1.20
C VAL A 76 9.51 0.23 0.59
N LEU A 77 8.55 -0.14 1.43
CA LEU A 77 7.18 -0.41 1.01
C LEU A 77 6.28 0.78 1.33
N VAL A 78 5.61 1.31 0.31
CA VAL A 78 4.53 2.28 0.46
C VAL A 78 3.22 1.58 0.16
N THR A 79 2.30 1.58 1.12
CA THR A 79 0.99 0.94 0.98
C THR A 79 -0.13 1.97 1.17
N ALA A 80 -1.12 1.97 0.30
CA ALA A 80 -2.33 2.78 0.44
C ALA A 80 -3.57 1.89 0.36
N TYR A 81 -4.55 2.17 1.22
CA TYR A 81 -5.76 1.35 1.36
C TYR A 81 -6.98 2.18 0.97
N GLU A 82 -7.74 1.70 0.00
CA GLU A 82 -9.03 2.25 -0.40
C GLU A 82 -10.13 1.29 0.03
N PRO A 83 -11.02 1.68 0.97
CA PRO A 83 -12.18 0.87 1.31
C PRO A 83 -13.11 0.74 0.10
N ILE A 84 -13.56 -0.47 -0.20
CA ILE A 84 -14.61 -0.74 -1.20
C ILE A 84 -15.94 -0.98 -0.48
N LEU A 85 -15.92 -1.87 0.51
CA LEU A 85 -17.09 -2.22 1.32
C LEU A 85 -16.72 -2.24 2.79
N ILE A 86 -17.48 -1.50 3.60
CA ILE A 86 -17.37 -1.48 5.07
C ILE A 86 -18.59 -2.18 5.63
N ASN A 87 -18.38 -3.16 6.50
CA ASN A 87 -19.50 -3.91 7.08
C ASN A 87 -20.36 -3.02 8.01
N PRO A 88 -21.71 -3.00 7.83
CA PRO A 88 -22.67 -2.28 8.64
C PRO A 88 -22.65 -2.53 10.14
N LEU A 89 -22.24 -3.72 10.59
CA LEU A 89 -22.42 -4.18 11.97
C LEU A 89 -21.29 -3.72 12.91
N ARG A 90 -20.45 -2.78 12.47
CA ARG A 90 -19.37 -2.24 13.29
C ARG A 90 -19.87 -1.14 14.21
N VAL A 91 -19.30 -1.08 15.43
CA VAL A 91 -19.38 0.08 16.35
C VAL A 91 -18.88 1.40 15.71
N SER A 92 -18.26 1.32 14.52
CA SER A 92 -17.77 2.45 13.71
C SER A 92 -18.84 3.16 12.86
N VAL A 93 -20.11 2.72 12.92
CA VAL A 93 -21.23 3.28 12.13
C VAL A 93 -21.43 4.77 12.39
N GLU A 94 -21.11 5.27 13.58
CA GLU A 94 -21.25 6.69 13.91
C GLU A 94 -20.23 7.60 13.20
N ALA A 95 -19.11 7.07 12.69
CA ALA A 95 -18.04 7.89 12.09
C ALA A 95 -17.98 7.86 10.55
N VAL A 96 -18.45 6.79 9.90
CA VAL A 96 -18.22 6.57 8.45
C VAL A 96 -19.50 6.21 7.67
N GLY A 97 -20.61 5.94 8.35
CA GLY A 97 -21.83 5.46 7.72
C GLY A 97 -21.71 4.00 7.22
N SER A 98 -22.81 3.27 7.27
CA SER A 98 -22.88 1.87 6.82
C SER A 98 -23.38 1.81 5.37
N SER A 99 -22.47 1.64 4.42
CA SER A 99 -22.80 1.40 3.00
C SER A 99 -21.54 1.06 2.18
N LEU A 100 -21.70 0.91 0.85
CA LEU A 100 -20.58 1.06 -0.09
C LEU A 100 -19.77 2.30 0.29
N ALA A 101 -18.45 2.17 0.37
CA ALA A 101 -17.59 3.30 0.63
C ALA A 101 -17.72 4.29 -0.53
N VAL A 102 -17.93 5.57 -0.22
CA VAL A 102 -17.94 6.61 -1.25
C VAL A 102 -16.50 6.74 -1.78
N PRO A 103 -16.27 6.55 -3.09
CA PRO A 103 -14.94 6.70 -3.66
C PRO A 103 -14.38 8.10 -3.37
N ALA A 104 -13.08 8.20 -3.09
CA ALA A 104 -12.43 9.48 -2.79
C ALA A 104 -12.62 10.50 -3.93
N SER A 105 -12.62 10.03 -5.19
CA SER A 105 -12.90 10.83 -6.39
C SER A 105 -14.26 11.52 -6.38
N GLN A 106 -15.23 10.96 -5.67
CA GLN A 106 -16.58 11.52 -5.51
C GLN A 106 -16.73 12.39 -4.26
N SER A 107 -15.71 12.39 -3.39
CA SER A 107 -15.70 13.12 -2.11
C SER A 107 -14.80 14.35 -2.13
N GLY A 108 -14.23 14.72 -3.28
CA GLY A 108 -13.28 15.82 -3.41
C GLY A 108 -11.91 15.54 -2.74
N VAL A 109 -11.63 14.28 -2.40
CA VAL A 109 -10.37 13.84 -1.79
C VAL A 109 -9.51 13.14 -2.84
N MET A 110 -8.19 13.25 -2.73
CA MET A 110 -7.28 12.56 -3.64
C MET A 110 -7.47 11.03 -3.57
N PRO A 111 -7.72 10.35 -4.71
CA PRO A 111 -7.82 8.90 -4.76
C PRO A 111 -6.50 8.22 -4.37
N MET A 112 -6.57 7.03 -3.76
CA MET A 112 -5.37 6.31 -3.30
C MET A 112 -4.44 5.92 -4.45
N CYS A 113 -4.97 5.73 -5.67
CA CYS A 113 -4.13 5.53 -6.85
C CYS A 113 -3.27 6.75 -7.18
N GLU A 114 -3.80 7.97 -7.02
CA GLU A 114 -3.03 9.21 -7.20
C GLU A 114 -2.05 9.44 -6.05
N VAL A 115 -2.41 9.10 -4.81
CA VAL A 115 -1.49 9.14 -3.67
C VAL A 115 -0.27 8.25 -3.91
N ILE A 116 -0.47 7.04 -4.42
CA ILE A 116 0.65 6.14 -4.76
C ILE A 116 1.47 6.68 -5.92
N LYS A 117 0.85 7.17 -7.00
CA LYS A 117 1.59 7.81 -8.10
C LYS A 117 2.43 9.00 -7.62
N GLN A 118 1.88 9.82 -6.73
CA GLN A 118 2.60 10.94 -6.13
C GLN A 118 3.75 10.45 -5.25
N SER A 119 3.53 9.39 -4.46
CA SER A 119 4.58 8.77 -3.66
C SER A 119 5.72 8.26 -4.55
N LEU A 120 5.39 7.61 -5.67
CA LEU A 120 6.36 7.17 -6.67
C LEU A 120 7.18 8.32 -7.24
N SER A 121 6.54 9.42 -7.65
CA SER A 121 7.22 10.54 -8.28
C SER A 121 8.06 11.38 -7.30
N THR A 122 7.65 11.45 -6.04
CA THR A 122 8.26 12.36 -5.04
C THR A 122 9.16 11.67 -4.03
N PHE A 123 9.17 10.34 -3.95
CA PHE A 123 10.03 9.62 -3.01
C PHE A 123 11.51 9.93 -3.26
N LYS A 124 12.19 10.31 -2.17
CA LYS A 124 13.62 10.63 -2.15
C LYS A 124 14.21 10.24 -0.81
N VAL A 125 15.46 9.76 -0.84
CA VAL A 125 16.28 9.64 0.37
C VAL A 125 17.14 10.90 0.45
N ASN A 126 16.90 11.73 1.46
CA ASN A 126 17.67 12.95 1.67
C ASN A 126 19.00 12.69 2.37
N ASP A 127 19.03 11.68 3.25
CA ASP A 127 20.19 11.30 4.04
C ASP A 127 20.35 9.77 4.01
N TRP A 128 21.39 9.30 3.32
CA TRP A 128 21.68 7.87 3.19
C TRP A 128 22.38 7.29 4.42
N SER A 129 22.81 8.13 5.38
CA SER A 129 23.38 7.67 6.65
C SER A 129 22.38 6.90 7.50
N LEU A 130 21.09 7.06 7.22
CA LEU A 130 19.99 6.29 7.81
C LEU A 130 20.19 4.77 7.65
N PHE A 131 20.77 4.33 6.53
CA PHE A 131 20.88 2.90 6.21
C PHE A 131 22.26 2.33 6.51
N CYS A 132 23.30 3.15 6.45
CA CYS A 132 24.67 2.71 6.72
C CYS A 132 25.53 3.89 7.13
N SER A 133 26.56 3.65 7.93
CA SER A 133 27.58 4.67 8.20
C SER A 133 28.27 5.03 6.88
N VAL A 134 28.11 6.29 6.45
CA VAL A 134 28.80 6.82 5.28
C VAL A 134 30.24 7.15 5.71
N PRO A 135 31.28 6.58 5.08
CA PRO A 135 32.67 6.97 5.34
C PRO A 135 32.94 8.43 4.96
#